data_AF-A0A813YY24-F1
#
_entry.id   AF-A0A813YY24-F1
#
_cell.length_a   1.000
_cell.length_b   1.000
_cell.length_c   1.000
_cell.angle_alpha   90.00
_cell.angle_beta   90.00
_cell.angle_gamma   90.00
#
_symmetry.space_group_name_H-M   'P 1'
#
loop_
_entity.id
_entity.type
_entity.pdbx_description
1 polymer ?
#
loop_
_entity_poly.entity_id
_entity_poly.type
_entity_poly.pdbx_seq_one_letter_code
_entity_poly.pdbx_strand_id
1 'polypeptide(L)'
;MFYTFQSVEGGKFSLTGAHNIPVFDTIENKIKIKRASLVTMQDRLIMFGKTVEITNILITINQGFYSPLTLSSYLMVNNVSTSVFSENYKVSSRTVHLVFIPIRIYYHMTRWIYGNNYNPFVEIEEGLHPIPHFYKQQQAKMRFVFLKFPKYLFSTIIVAIIIHFIQKWTIKLLSKHK
;
A
#
# COMPACT_ATOMS: atom_id res chain seq x y z
N MET A 1 -9.91 -11.48 16.18
CA MET A 1 -8.88 -11.51 17.24
C MET A 1 -7.94 -10.32 17.03
N PHE A 2 -7.74 -9.52 18.07
CA PHE A 2 -6.90 -8.32 18.05
C PHE A 2 -5.63 -8.56 18.86
N TYR A 3 -4.55 -7.94 18.41
CA TYR A 3 -3.27 -7.87 19.09
C TYR A 3 -3.09 -6.45 19.59
N THR A 4 -3.02 -6.32 20.90
CA THR A 4 -2.88 -5.05 21.60
C THR A 4 -1.45 -4.91 22.08
N PHE A 5 -0.75 -3.91 21.58
CA PHE A 5 0.63 -3.62 21.94
C PHE A 5 0.64 -2.52 23.00
N GLN A 6 1.44 -2.71 24.05
CA GLN A 6 1.75 -1.70 25.05
C GLN A 6 3.22 -1.31 24.89
N SER A 7 3.49 -0.02 24.90
CA SER A 7 4.83 0.55 24.84
C SER A 7 5.30 1.02 26.21
N VAL A 8 6.61 1.17 26.40
CA VAL A 8 7.19 1.71 27.63
C VAL A 8 6.73 3.15 27.94
N GLU A 9 6.30 3.90 26.92
CA GLU A 9 5.76 5.25 27.07
C GLU A 9 4.25 5.29 27.38
N GLY A 10 3.65 4.15 27.70
CA GLY A 10 2.22 4.06 28.02
C GLY A 10 1.29 4.08 26.80
N GLY A 11 1.83 4.24 25.59
CA GLY A 11 1.08 4.10 24.34
C GLY A 11 0.50 2.69 24.21
N LYS A 12 -0.81 2.59 23.98
CA LYS A 12 -1.55 1.34 23.79
C LYS A 12 -2.35 1.43 22.49
N PHE A 13 -2.23 0.43 21.62
CA PHE A 13 -3.05 0.35 20.41
C PHE A 13 -3.32 -1.11 20.04
N SER A 14 -4.46 -1.33 19.38
CA SER A 14 -4.93 -2.67 19.01
C SER A 14 -5.08 -2.76 17.50
N LEU A 15 -4.58 -3.84 16.92
CA LEU A 15 -4.70 -4.15 15.50
C LEU A 15 -5.29 -5.55 15.30
N THR A 16 -5.95 -5.79 14.18
CA THR A 16 -6.32 -7.16 13.80
C THR A 16 -5.05 -7.98 13.55
N GLY A 17 -5.06 -9.29 13.79
CA GLY A 17 -3.85 -10.12 13.65
C GLY A 17 -3.20 -10.06 12.26
N ALA A 18 -4.00 -9.88 11.21
CA ALA A 18 -3.51 -9.75 9.84
C ALA A 18 -3.00 -8.34 9.47
N HIS A 19 -3.17 -7.36 10.36
CA HIS A 19 -2.81 -5.97 10.10
C HIS A 19 -1.32 -5.78 9.93
N ASN A 20 -0.91 -5.05 8.88
CA ASN A 20 0.49 -4.75 8.65
C ASN A 20 0.93 -3.56 9.51
N ILE A 21 2.04 -3.72 10.20
CA ILE A 21 2.65 -2.69 11.04
C ILE A 21 4.13 -2.55 10.67
N PRO A 22 4.62 -1.33 10.41
CA PRO A 22 6.03 -1.06 10.32
C PRO A 22 6.65 -1.12 11.73
N VAL A 23 7.61 -2.00 11.92
CA VAL A 23 8.38 -2.15 13.14
C VAL A 23 9.86 -2.01 12.83
N PHE A 24 10.62 -1.53 13.80
CA PHE A 24 12.06 -1.49 13.70
C PHE A 24 12.66 -2.78 14.24
N ASP A 25 13.29 -3.55 13.36
CA ASP A 25 13.99 -4.78 13.70
C ASP A 25 15.37 -4.41 14.25
N THR A 26 15.57 -4.68 15.53
CA THR A 26 16.81 -4.35 16.26
C THR A 26 17.99 -5.22 15.84
N ILE A 27 17.74 -6.43 15.34
CA ILE A 27 18.79 -7.37 14.91
C ILE A 27 19.32 -6.95 13.54
N GLU A 28 18.42 -6.65 12.60
CA GLU A 28 18.79 -6.29 11.23
C GLU A 28 18.95 -4.77 11.02
N ASN A 29 18.77 -3.96 12.07
CA ASN A 29 18.88 -2.51 12.08
C ASN A 29 18.08 -1.83 10.94
N LYS A 30 16.85 -2.29 10.70
CA LYS A 30 16.01 -1.78 9.60
C LYS A 30 14.52 -1.83 9.89
N ILE A 31 13.76 -1.01 9.17
CA ILE A 31 12.31 -1.03 9.23
C ILE A 31 11.78 -2.23 8.42
N LYS A 32 11.00 -3.09 9.07
CA LYS A 32 10.28 -4.20 8.44
C LYS A 32 8.79 -3.99 8.57
N ILE A 33 8.04 -4.42 7.57
CA ILE A 33 6.59 -4.53 7.67
C ILE A 33 6.27 -5.95 8.11
N LYS A 34 5.67 -6.09 9.30
CA LYS A 34 5.22 -7.38 9.84
C LYS A 34 3.71 -7.37 9.99
N ARG A 35 3.09 -8.56 10.03
CA ARG A 35 1.72 -8.67 10.52
C ARG A 35 1.70 -8.52 12.03
N ALA A 36 0.64 -7.94 12.58
CA ALA A 36 0.49 -7.77 14.02
C ALA A 36 0.64 -9.09 14.79
N SER A 37 0.14 -10.21 14.23
CA SER A 37 0.30 -11.54 14.83
C SER A 37 1.73 -12.09 14.81
N LEU A 38 2.65 -11.45 14.10
CA LEU A 38 4.06 -11.86 13.93
C LEU A 38 5.04 -10.88 14.58
N VAL A 39 4.54 -9.82 15.22
CA VAL A 39 5.36 -8.89 15.98
C VAL A 39 5.77 -9.55 17.29
N THR A 40 7.04 -9.41 17.65
CA THR A 40 7.59 -9.95 18.90
C THR A 40 8.07 -8.83 19.82
N MET A 41 8.37 -9.18 21.07
CA MET A 41 8.87 -8.23 22.08
C MET A 41 10.24 -7.62 21.73
N GLN A 42 11.00 -8.25 20.82
CA GLN A 42 12.30 -7.75 20.34
C GLN A 42 12.13 -6.65 19.27
N ASP A 43 10.94 -6.54 18.68
CA ASP A 43 10.62 -5.47 17.74
C ASP A 43 10.38 -4.17 18.49
N ARG A 44 10.72 -3.05 17.86
CA ARG A 44 10.40 -1.71 18.36
C ARG A 44 9.30 -1.08 17.52
N LEU A 45 8.34 -0.46 18.19
CA LEU A 45 7.29 0.33 17.57
C LEU A 45 7.88 1.63 17.03
N ILE A 46 7.42 2.08 15.88
CA ILE A 46 7.82 3.37 15.30
C ILE A 46 6.80 4.41 15.73
N MET A 47 7.26 5.39 16.50
CA MET A 47 6.47 6.53 16.97
C MET A 47 7.04 7.82 16.35
N PHE A 48 6.33 8.95 16.50
CA PHE A 48 6.80 10.20 15.92
C PHE A 48 8.19 10.58 16.46
N GLY A 49 9.18 10.64 15.55
CA GLY A 49 10.56 11.03 15.87
C GLY A 49 11.40 9.97 16.61
N LYS A 50 10.89 8.76 16.88
CA LYS A 50 11.61 7.75 17.68
C LYS A 50 11.11 6.32 17.50
N THR A 51 11.88 5.37 18.03
CA THR A 51 11.47 3.96 18.17
C THR A 51 11.32 3.58 19.63
N VAL A 52 10.26 2.86 19.98
CA VAL A 52 9.87 2.60 21.37
C VAL A 52 9.72 1.10 21.59
N GLU A 53 10.17 0.63 22.75
CA GLU A 53 10.11 -0.78 23.12
C GLU A 53 8.68 -1.21 23.46
N ILE A 54 8.37 -2.46 23.08
CA ILE A 54 7.11 -3.11 23.43
C ILE A 54 7.29 -3.72 24.82
N THR A 55 6.41 -3.38 25.76
CA THR A 55 6.38 -3.91 27.13
C THR A 55 5.38 -5.05 27.29
N ASN A 56 4.36 -5.10 26.45
CA ASN A 56 3.38 -6.19 26.47
C ASN A 56 2.67 -6.38 25.13
N ILE A 57 2.26 -7.62 24.84
CA ILE A 57 1.42 -7.98 23.71
C ILE A 57 0.25 -8.82 24.24
N LEU A 58 -0.95 -8.24 24.20
CA LEU A 58 -2.17 -8.87 24.69
C LEU A 58 -3.07 -9.27 23.52
N ILE A 59 -3.62 -10.48 23.57
CA ILE A 59 -4.62 -10.94 22.61
C ILE A 59 -6.00 -10.62 23.16
N THR A 60 -6.76 -9.78 22.47
CA THR A 60 -8.09 -9.35 22.92
C THR A 60 -9.17 -9.62 21.88
N ILE A 61 -10.41 -9.72 22.36
CA ILE A 61 -11.62 -9.75 21.53
C ILE A 61 -12.27 -8.38 21.67
N ASN A 62 -12.12 -7.53 20.65
CA ASN A 62 -12.74 -6.21 20.60
C ASN A 62 -13.94 -6.25 19.66
N GLN A 63 -14.97 -5.45 19.96
CA GLN A 63 -16.11 -5.24 19.06
C GLN A 63 -15.83 -4.02 18.17
N GLY A 64 -15.96 -4.20 16.86
CA GLY A 64 -15.73 -3.15 15.87
C GLY A 64 -14.25 -2.90 15.56
N PHE A 65 -13.99 -2.42 14.34
CA PHE A 65 -12.69 -1.89 13.94
C PHE A 65 -12.88 -0.79 12.91
N TYR A 66 -11.90 0.10 12.83
CA TYR A 66 -11.85 1.15 11.83
C TYR A 66 -10.53 1.04 11.05
N SER A 67 -10.60 1.09 9.73
CA SER A 67 -9.42 0.97 8.85
C SER A 67 -9.47 2.08 7.79
N PRO A 68 -9.16 3.33 8.17
CA PRO A 68 -9.23 4.45 7.26
C PRO A 68 -8.18 4.31 6.18
N LEU A 69 -8.53 4.76 4.97
CA LEU A 69 -7.66 4.71 3.82
C LEU A 69 -7.02 6.06 3.59
N THR A 70 -5.69 6.15 3.75
CA THR A 70 -4.92 7.39 3.55
C THR A 70 -4.14 7.33 2.25
N LEU A 71 -3.89 8.50 1.64
CA LEU A 71 -3.07 8.61 0.43
C LEU A 71 -1.62 8.14 0.66
N SER A 72 -1.09 8.31 1.87
CA SER A 72 0.24 7.84 2.27
C SER A 72 0.30 6.32 2.46
N SER A 73 -0.85 5.64 2.57
CA SER A 73 -0.97 4.21 2.91
C SER A 73 -0.47 3.84 4.31
N TYR A 74 -0.20 4.85 5.13
CA TYR A 74 0.13 4.74 6.55
C TYR A 74 -0.73 5.71 7.34
N LEU A 75 -0.97 5.40 8.60
CA LEU A 75 -1.64 6.28 9.53
C LEU A 75 -0.93 6.22 10.89
N MET A 76 -1.14 7.23 11.72
CA MET A 76 -0.73 7.21 13.11
C MET A 76 -1.93 6.91 13.98
N VAL A 77 -1.86 5.83 14.76
CA VAL A 77 -2.87 5.44 15.75
C VAL A 77 -2.23 5.48 17.12
N ASN A 78 -2.75 6.32 18.03
CA ASN A 78 -2.21 6.49 19.37
C ASN A 78 -0.68 6.70 19.36
N ASN A 79 -0.23 7.59 18.47
CA ASN A 79 1.17 7.96 18.26
C ASN A 79 2.09 6.85 17.72
N VAL A 80 1.53 5.70 17.28
CA VAL A 80 2.25 4.61 16.63
C VAL A 80 1.95 4.59 15.13
N SER A 81 2.99 4.46 14.32
CA SER A 81 2.88 4.31 12.86
C SER A 81 2.33 2.93 12.51
N THR A 82 1.21 2.89 11.79
CA THR A 82 0.60 1.64 11.30
C THR A 82 0.33 1.73 9.80
N SER A 83 0.20 0.59 9.13
CA SER A 83 -0.29 0.59 7.74
C SER A 83 -1.80 0.81 7.71
N VAL A 84 -2.35 1.17 6.55
CA VAL A 84 -3.80 1.12 6.29
C VAL A 84 -4.28 -0.29 5.86
N PHE A 85 -3.33 -1.23 5.68
CA PHE A 85 -3.59 -2.53 5.06
C PHE A 85 -3.66 -3.66 6.07
N SER A 86 -4.78 -4.37 6.07
CA SER A 86 -5.02 -5.53 6.92
C SER A 86 -4.98 -6.89 6.26
N GLU A 87 -4.86 -6.95 4.93
CA GLU A 87 -4.91 -8.21 4.21
C GLU A 87 -3.53 -8.81 4.00
N ASN A 88 -3.54 -10.13 4.00
CA ASN A 88 -2.44 -10.96 3.56
C ASN A 88 -2.33 -10.91 2.03
N TYR A 89 -1.91 -9.76 1.51
CA TYR A 89 -1.70 -9.62 0.08
C TYR A 89 -0.57 -10.58 -0.34
N LYS A 90 -0.83 -11.45 -1.32
CA LYS A 90 0.23 -12.24 -2.03
C LYS A 90 1.20 -11.33 -2.81
N VAL A 91 1.13 -10.01 -2.61
CA VAL A 91 1.81 -8.97 -3.34
C VAL A 91 2.41 -8.02 -2.31
N SER A 92 3.64 -7.58 -2.54
CA SER A 92 4.36 -6.73 -1.59
C SER A 92 3.57 -5.44 -1.29
N SER A 93 3.71 -4.89 -0.08
CA SER A 93 3.07 -3.62 0.30
C SER A 93 3.37 -2.50 -0.70
N ARG A 94 4.60 -2.46 -1.25
CA ARG A 94 4.99 -1.53 -2.34
C ARG A 94 4.12 -1.68 -3.57
N THR A 95 3.74 -2.90 -3.94
CA THR A 95 2.87 -3.17 -5.10
C THR A 95 1.43 -2.73 -4.80
N VAL A 96 0.96 -2.90 -3.57
CA VAL A 96 -0.37 -2.43 -3.16
C VAL A 96 -0.46 -0.89 -3.22
N HIS A 97 0.64 -0.18 -2.94
CA HIS A 97 0.69 1.28 -3.08
C HIS A 97 0.44 1.76 -4.52
N LEU A 98 0.70 0.93 -5.53
CA LEU A 98 0.43 1.28 -6.93
C LEU A 98 -1.07 1.45 -7.20
N VAL A 99 -1.94 0.78 -6.44
CA VAL A 99 -3.40 0.94 -6.53
C VAL A 99 -3.83 2.38 -6.18
N PHE A 100 -2.99 3.13 -5.45
CA PHE A 100 -3.26 4.51 -5.04
C PHE A 100 -2.77 5.55 -6.03
N ILE A 101 -1.97 5.17 -7.04
CA ILE A 101 -1.44 6.11 -8.03
C ILE A 101 -2.56 6.92 -8.70
N PRO A 102 -3.68 6.33 -9.16
CA PRO A 102 -4.75 7.11 -9.80
C PRO A 102 -5.40 8.09 -8.86
N ILE A 103 -5.62 7.69 -7.61
CA ILE A 103 -6.23 8.53 -6.58
C ILE A 103 -5.30 9.71 -6.26
N ARG A 104 -3.99 9.47 -6.18
CA ARG A 104 -2.98 10.53 -5.99
C ARG A 104 -2.92 11.47 -7.19
N ILE A 105 -2.91 10.94 -8.41
CA ILE A 105 -2.93 11.76 -9.65
C ILE A 105 -4.18 12.65 -9.65
N TYR A 106 -5.35 12.07 -9.40
CA TYR A 106 -6.61 12.80 -9.32
C TYR A 106 -6.58 13.91 -8.26
N TYR A 107 -6.08 13.61 -7.06
CA TYR A 107 -5.91 14.60 -5.99
C TYR A 107 -4.99 15.76 -6.39
N HIS A 108 -3.85 15.46 -7.01
CA HIS A 108 -2.92 16.49 -7.44
C HIS A 108 -3.47 17.32 -8.60
N MET A 109 -4.15 16.70 -9.57
CA MET A 109 -4.78 17.40 -10.68
C MET A 109 -5.89 18.34 -10.21
N THR A 110 -6.74 17.89 -9.28
CA THR A 110 -7.81 18.73 -8.74
C THR A 110 -7.27 19.91 -7.93
N ARG A 111 -6.22 19.73 -7.14
CA ARG A 111 -5.54 20.86 -6.46
C ARG A 111 -4.84 21.81 -7.42
N TRP A 112 -4.35 21.31 -8.55
CA TRP A 112 -3.77 22.15 -9.60
C TRP A 112 -4.83 23.02 -10.28
N ILE A 113 -6.02 22.47 -10.56
CA ILE A 113 -7.12 23.19 -11.22
C ILE A 113 -7.85 24.14 -10.26
N TYR A 114 -8.20 23.66 -9.06
CA TYR A 114 -9.08 24.36 -8.12
C TYR A 114 -8.31 25.05 -6.97
N GLY A 115 -6.99 24.98 -6.98
CA GLY A 115 -6.11 25.59 -5.99
C GLY A 115 -5.73 24.67 -4.84
N ASN A 116 -4.62 25.01 -4.18
CA ASN A 116 -3.99 24.18 -3.16
C ASN A 116 -4.87 23.90 -1.94
N ASN A 117 -5.89 24.71 -1.66
CA ASN A 117 -6.80 24.49 -0.52
C ASN A 117 -7.99 23.58 -0.85
N TYR A 118 -8.17 23.23 -2.13
CA TYR A 118 -9.26 22.35 -2.55
C TYR A 118 -9.01 20.90 -2.10
N ASN A 119 -9.99 20.31 -1.42
CA ASN A 119 -9.96 18.92 -1.03
C ASN A 119 -11.10 18.15 -1.74
N PRO A 120 -10.79 17.37 -2.79
CA PRO A 120 -11.79 16.66 -3.60
C PRO A 120 -12.45 15.49 -2.85
N PHE A 121 -12.06 15.25 -1.59
CA PHE A 121 -12.53 14.14 -0.76
C PHE A 121 -13.30 14.60 0.49
N VAL A 122 -13.55 15.91 0.66
CA VAL A 122 -14.48 16.37 1.70
C VAL A 122 -15.89 16.00 1.27
N GLU A 123 -16.69 15.43 2.19
CA GLU A 123 -18.13 15.29 2.00
C GLU A 123 -18.74 16.70 2.00
N ILE A 124 -19.04 17.21 0.81
CA ILE A 124 -19.92 18.37 0.65
C ILE A 124 -21.35 17.84 0.74
N GLU A 125 -22.29 18.62 1.27
CA GLU A 125 -23.71 18.23 1.46
C GLU A 125 -24.38 17.69 0.18
N GLU A 126 -23.79 17.93 -1.00
CA GLU A 126 -24.18 17.37 -2.30
C GLU A 126 -23.37 16.13 -2.70
N GLY A 127 -23.20 15.19 -1.77
CA GLY A 127 -22.71 13.84 -2.05
C GLY A 127 -21.21 13.73 -2.35
N LEU A 128 -20.71 12.50 -2.18
CA LEU A 128 -19.34 12.14 -2.56
C LEU A 128 -19.13 12.46 -4.05
N HIS A 129 -18.06 13.21 -4.35
CA HIS A 129 -17.62 13.45 -5.72
C HIS A 129 -17.63 12.10 -6.48
N PRO A 130 -18.15 12.02 -7.72
CA PRO A 130 -18.45 10.74 -8.40
C PRO A 130 -17.23 9.83 -8.55
N ILE A 131 -16.02 10.40 -8.49
CA ILE A 131 -14.74 9.70 -8.64
C ILE A 131 -14.36 8.90 -7.39
N PRO A 132 -14.35 9.46 -6.16
CA PRO A 132 -14.24 8.68 -4.93
C PRO A 132 -15.25 7.54 -4.82
N HIS A 133 -16.52 7.80 -5.17
CA HIS A 133 -17.57 6.78 -5.20
C HIS A 133 -17.28 5.69 -6.23
N PHE A 134 -16.90 6.08 -7.46
CA PHE A 134 -16.46 5.16 -8.52
C PHE A 134 -15.25 4.33 -8.09
N TYR A 135 -14.26 4.92 -7.43
CA TYR A 135 -13.07 4.22 -6.97
C TYR A 135 -13.36 3.23 -5.83
N LYS A 136 -14.29 3.56 -4.93
CA LYS A 136 -14.78 2.62 -3.90
C LYS A 136 -15.47 1.42 -4.56
N GLN A 137 -16.33 1.65 -5.56
CA GLN A 137 -17.05 0.58 -6.26
C GLN A 137 -16.14 -0.26 -7.19
N GLN A 138 -15.17 0.36 -7.85
CA GLN A 138 -14.30 -0.29 -8.83
C GLN A 138 -12.95 -0.73 -8.25
N GLN A 139 -12.77 -0.71 -6.93
CA GLN A 139 -11.50 -1.02 -6.27
C GLN A 139 -10.96 -2.40 -6.68
N ALA A 140 -11.84 -3.40 -6.85
CA ALA A 140 -11.48 -4.73 -7.32
C ALA A 140 -11.02 -4.74 -8.80
N LYS A 141 -11.68 -3.98 -9.68
CA LYS A 141 -11.27 -3.85 -11.09
C LYS A 141 -9.99 -3.05 -11.25
N MET A 142 -9.82 -1.99 -10.47
CA MET A 142 -8.57 -1.24 -10.42
C MET A 142 -7.41 -2.11 -9.92
N ARG A 143 -7.62 -2.96 -8.91
CA ARG A 143 -6.61 -3.96 -8.51
C ARG A 143 -6.20 -4.83 -9.70
N PHE A 144 -7.16 -5.29 -10.52
CA PHE A 144 -6.85 -6.07 -11.73
C PHE A 144 -6.04 -5.26 -12.75
N VAL A 145 -6.49 -4.05 -13.07
CA VAL A 145 -5.80 -3.16 -14.01
C VAL A 145 -4.41 -2.83 -13.49
N PHE A 146 -4.24 -2.26 -12.31
CA PHE A 146 -2.93 -1.81 -11.83
C PHE A 146 -1.95 -2.93 -11.45
N LEU A 147 -2.41 -4.11 -11.04
CA LEU A 147 -1.52 -5.20 -10.65
C LEU A 147 -1.22 -6.18 -11.79
N LYS A 148 -2.16 -6.37 -12.72
CA LYS A 148 -1.99 -7.35 -13.81
C LYS A 148 -1.75 -6.68 -15.17
N PHE A 149 -2.35 -5.53 -15.46
CA PHE A 149 -2.18 -4.87 -16.76
C PHE A 149 -0.73 -4.48 -17.07
N PRO A 150 0.08 -3.93 -16.13
CA PRO A 150 1.48 -3.64 -16.41
C PRO A 150 2.28 -4.89 -16.75
N LYS A 151 1.97 -6.05 -16.13
CA LYS A 151 2.59 -7.33 -16.47
C LYS A 151 2.25 -7.75 -17.89
N TYR A 152 0.98 -7.65 -18.29
CA TYR A 152 0.54 -8.00 -19.64
C TYR A 152 1.08 -7.04 -20.71
N LEU A 153 1.13 -5.73 -20.41
CA LEU A 153 1.70 -4.71 -21.29
C LEU A 153 3.21 -4.93 -21.46
N PHE A 154 3.93 -5.20 -20.37
CA PHE A 154 5.36 -5.48 -20.42
C PHE A 154 5.67 -6.77 -21.20
N SER A 155 4.87 -7.84 -20.99
CA SER A 155 5.05 -9.09 -21.75
C SER A 155 4.75 -8.91 -23.23
N THR A 156 3.74 -8.13 -23.60
CA THR A 156 3.41 -7.86 -25.02
C THR A 156 4.48 -7.02 -25.70
N ILE A 157 5.02 -5.99 -25.02
CA ILE A 157 6.16 -5.21 -25.53
C ILE A 157 7.39 -6.09 -25.75
N ILE A 158 7.72 -6.97 -24.80
CA ILE A 158 8.85 -7.92 -24.96
C ILE A 158 8.64 -8.83 -26.17
N VAL A 159 7.46 -9.43 -26.31
CA VAL A 159 7.14 -10.31 -27.45
C VAL A 159 7.26 -9.54 -28.77
N ALA A 160 6.76 -8.31 -28.84
CA ALA A 160 6.87 -7.47 -30.03
C ALA A 160 8.34 -7.17 -30.40
N ILE A 161 9.18 -6.87 -29.40
CA ILE A 161 10.62 -6.63 -29.60
C ILE A 161 11.31 -7.91 -30.10
N ILE A 162 11.02 -9.06 -29.50
CA ILE A 162 11.60 -10.36 -29.92
C ILE A 162 11.22 -10.68 -31.36
N ILE A 163 9.94 -10.54 -31.72
CA ILE A 163 9.46 -10.77 -33.10
C ILE A 163 10.19 -9.84 -34.07
N HIS A 164 10.34 -8.56 -33.73
CA HIS A 164 11.06 -7.60 -34.55
C HIS A 164 12.53 -8.00 -34.76
N PHE A 165 13.21 -8.46 -33.70
CA PHE A 165 14.60 -8.96 -33.80
C PHE A 165 14.71 -10.22 -34.66
N ILE A 166 13.79 -11.18 -34.50
CA ILE A 166 13.76 -12.40 -35.31
C ILE A 166 13.58 -12.05 -36.79
N GLN A 167 12.61 -11.18 -37.12
CA GLN A 167 12.37 -10.72 -38.49
C GLN A 167 13.61 -10.03 -39.09
N LYS A 168 14.25 -9.15 -38.32
CA LYS A 168 15.46 -8.45 -38.77
C LYS A 168 16.63 -9.42 -39.00
N TRP A 169 16.74 -10.46 -38.18
CA TRP A 169 17.79 -11.48 -38.29
C TRP A 169 17.56 -12.41 -39.48
N THR A 170 16.32 -12.87 -39.72
CA THR A 170 15.98 -13.69 -40.90
C THR A 170 16.18 -12.94 -42.20
N ILE A 171 15.81 -11.65 -42.29
CA ILE A 171 16.09 -10.82 -43.46
C ILE A 171 17.60 -10.73 -43.73
N LYS A 172 18.41 -10.54 -42.67
CA LYS A 172 19.88 -10.45 -42.78
C LYS A 172 20.53 -11.77 -43.19
N LEU A 173 19.96 -12.92 -42.80
CA LEU A 173 20.40 -14.25 -43.24
C LEU A 173 20.05 -14.50 -44.71
N LEU A 174 18.83 -14.16 -45.12
CA LEU A 174 18.38 -14.31 -46.51
C LEU A 174 19.16 -13.42 -47.47
N SER A 175 19.57 -12.21 -47.05
CA SER A 175 20.41 -11.32 -47.85
C SER A 175 21.86 -11.78 -47.96
N LYS A 176 22.33 -12.71 -47.13
CA LYS A 176 23.69 -13.29 -47.18
C LYS A 176 23.80 -14.49 -48.12
N HIS A 177 22.68 -15.06 -48.54
CA HIS A 177 22.59 -16.23 -49.42
C HIS A 177 22.05 -15.89 -50.83
N LYS A 178 21.92 -14.59 -51.15
CA LYS A 178 21.79 -14.06 -52.52
C LYS A 178 23.11 -13.44 -52.93
#